data_AF-A0AAN9EJ84-F1
#
_entry.id   AF-A0AAN9EJ84-F1
#
_cell.length_a   1.000
_cell.length_b   1.000
_cell.length_c   1.000
_cell.angle_alpha   90.00
_cell.angle_beta   90.00
_cell.angle_gamma   90.00
#
_symmetry.space_group_name_H-M   'P 1'
#
loop_
_entity.id
_entity.type
_entity.pdbx_description
1 polymer ?
#
loop_
_entity_poly.entity_id
_entity_poly.type
_entity_poly.pdbx_seq_one_letter_code
_entity_poly.pdbx_strand_id
1 'polypeptide(L)'
;MKEMVGDWGCGQVRVEMEKKDVEQCCWLWVYPIREGGRSLEFIYTSNKFKTRGGLTAGTSTTHHYTNEEFKIKQQKTKTFTCSPDEVIYGGNYKQSTYCHLLLGLFFFDQVEFITSAFVFSMMQAFRSFEEPWREICCEIRDGTLSSRIESFKMRKAVLDIISPNSCLASKLEAICHDS
;
A
#
# COMPACT_ATOMS: atom_id res chain seq x y z
N MET A 1 13.18 -18.52 -36.95
CA MET A 1 14.60 -18.22 -37.21
C MET A 1 14.71 -16.79 -37.73
N LYS A 2 15.06 -15.87 -36.83
CA LYS A 2 16.02 -14.76 -37.00
C LYS A 2 15.90 -13.87 -35.77
N GLU A 3 16.99 -13.84 -35.02
CA GLU A 3 17.25 -12.95 -33.90
C GLU A 3 17.30 -11.49 -34.38
N MET A 4 16.83 -10.59 -33.54
CA MET A 4 17.34 -9.21 -33.50
C MET A 4 17.72 -8.89 -32.06
N VAL A 5 19.02 -8.84 -31.85
CA VAL A 5 19.70 -8.19 -30.73
C VAL A 5 19.34 -6.69 -30.77
N GLY A 6 18.94 -6.13 -29.62
CA GLY A 6 18.60 -4.71 -29.47
C GLY A 6 18.82 -4.21 -28.05
N ASP A 7 20.07 -3.85 -27.78
CA ASP A 7 20.62 -2.84 -26.86
C ASP A 7 19.72 -2.33 -25.71
N TRP A 8 20.06 -2.68 -24.47
CA TRP A 8 19.46 -2.13 -23.25
C TRP A 8 20.12 -0.80 -22.90
N GLY A 9 19.73 0.25 -23.61
CA GLY A 9 20.09 1.63 -23.31
C GLY A 9 19.39 2.15 -22.06
N CYS A 10 20.17 2.60 -21.09
CA CYS A 10 19.77 3.32 -19.89
C CYS A 10 18.85 4.50 -20.24
N GLY A 11 17.53 4.33 -20.08
CA GLY A 11 16.52 5.31 -20.46
C GLY A 11 15.50 5.50 -19.35
N GLN A 12 15.68 6.55 -18.56
CA GLN A 12 14.75 6.98 -17.53
C GLN A 12 13.46 7.47 -18.19
N VAL A 13 12.43 6.61 -18.26
CA VAL A 13 11.12 6.98 -18.80
C VAL A 13 10.39 7.85 -17.76
N ARG A 14 10.43 9.16 -17.97
CA ARG A 14 9.59 10.14 -17.28
C ARG A 14 8.19 10.03 -17.85
N VAL A 15 7.32 9.28 -17.18
CA VAL A 15 5.88 9.28 -17.48
C VAL A 15 5.27 10.50 -16.79
N GLU A 16 5.04 11.57 -17.55
CA GLU A 16 4.14 12.65 -17.12
C GLU A 16 2.71 12.14 -17.27
N MET A 17 2.07 11.82 -16.15
CA MET A 17 0.63 11.51 -16.12
C MET A 17 -0.14 12.80 -16.34
N GLU A 18 -0.95 12.85 -17.39
CA GLU A 18 -1.73 14.03 -17.74
C GLU A 18 -2.93 14.17 -16.80
N LYS A 19 -3.37 15.40 -16.53
CA LYS A 19 -4.46 15.73 -15.59
C LYS A 19 -5.76 14.97 -15.87
N LYS A 20 -5.97 14.54 -17.12
CA LYS A 20 -7.12 13.73 -17.57
C LYS A 20 -7.10 12.29 -17.07
N ASP A 21 -5.93 11.69 -16.88
CA ASP A 21 -5.81 10.31 -16.37
C ASP A 21 -6.21 10.23 -14.88
N VAL A 22 -5.97 11.33 -14.15
CA VAL A 22 -6.38 11.50 -12.74
C VAL A 22 -7.90 11.68 -12.62
N GLU A 23 -8.52 12.40 -13.56
CA GLU A 23 -9.98 12.57 -13.59
C GLU A 23 -10.72 11.30 -14.06
N GLN A 24 -10.15 10.52 -14.98
CA GLN A 24 -10.74 9.25 -15.43
C GLN A 24 -10.84 8.21 -14.29
N CYS A 25 -9.88 8.20 -13.36
CA CYS A 25 -9.94 7.37 -12.15
C CYS A 25 -11.03 7.84 -11.15
N CYS A 26 -11.44 9.11 -11.19
CA CYS A 26 -12.43 9.66 -10.27
C CYS A 26 -13.88 9.26 -10.58
N TRP A 27 -14.19 8.83 -11.81
CA TRP A 27 -15.56 8.49 -12.23
C TRP A 27 -15.95 7.02 -12.03
N LEU A 28 -15.02 6.11 -11.71
CA LEU A 28 -15.31 4.68 -11.51
C LEU A 28 -15.70 4.28 -10.07
N TRP A 29 -15.77 5.24 -9.13
CA TRP A 29 -15.84 4.97 -7.68
C TRP A 29 -17.06 5.61 -7.00
N VAL A 30 -18.27 5.19 -7.37
CA VAL A 30 -19.45 5.42 -6.51
C VAL A 30 -20.09 4.08 -6.20
N TYR A 31 -19.34 3.21 -5.53
CA TYR A 31 -19.93 2.10 -4.81
C TYR A 31 -20.19 2.56 -3.37
N PRO A 32 -21.43 2.44 -2.86
CA PRO A 32 -21.71 2.77 -1.47
C PRO A 32 -20.91 1.81 -0.58
N ILE A 33 -19.96 2.36 0.18
CA ILE A 33 -19.19 1.61 1.18
C ILE A 33 -20.04 1.48 2.43
N ARG A 34 -20.00 0.31 3.09
CA ARG A 34 -20.71 0.13 4.36
C ARG A 34 -20.08 1.00 5.43
N GLU A 35 -20.85 1.34 6.46
CA GLU A 35 -20.27 2.04 7.60
C GLU A 35 -19.17 1.18 8.25
N GLY A 36 -17.97 1.76 8.40
CA GLY A 36 -16.79 1.03 8.88
C GLY A 36 -16.03 0.22 7.80
N GLY A 37 -16.44 0.30 6.54
CA GLY A 37 -15.71 -0.31 5.41
C GLY A 37 -14.36 0.37 5.15
N ARG A 38 -13.40 -0.42 4.66
CA ARG A 38 -12.02 0.02 4.39
C ARG A 38 -11.55 -0.36 3.00
N SER A 39 -10.54 0.37 2.52
CA SER A 39 -9.82 0.05 1.28
C SER A 39 -8.38 -0.38 1.60
N LEU A 40 -7.96 -1.50 1.02
CA LEU A 40 -6.56 -1.89 0.98
C LEU A 40 -5.90 -1.26 -0.25
N GLU A 41 -5.09 -0.23 -0.03
CA GLU A 41 -4.49 0.54 -1.12
C GLU A 41 -2.98 0.32 -1.16
N PHE A 42 -2.47 -0.26 -2.25
CA PHE A 42 -1.03 -0.40 -2.50
C PHE A 42 -0.47 0.89 -3.08
N ILE A 43 -0.32 1.89 -2.22
CA ILE A 43 0.18 3.22 -2.56
C ILE A 43 1.57 3.41 -1.94
N TYR A 44 2.53 3.72 -2.79
CA TYR A 44 3.92 3.93 -2.39
C TYR A 44 4.32 5.35 -2.73
N THR A 45 4.81 6.08 -1.74
CA THR A 45 5.36 7.42 -1.97
C THR A 45 6.84 7.45 -1.59
N SER A 46 7.62 8.17 -2.40
CA SER A 46 9.03 8.38 -2.11
C SER A 46 9.22 9.59 -1.19
N ASN A 47 10.22 9.50 -0.31
CA ASN A 47 10.65 10.65 0.49
C ASN A 47 11.04 11.80 -0.45
N LYS A 48 10.44 12.96 -0.22
CA LYS A 48 10.77 14.20 -0.92
C LYS A 48 12.26 14.51 -0.70
N PHE A 49 13.09 14.52 -1.74
CA PHE A 49 14.50 14.87 -1.65
C PHE A 49 14.72 16.34 -2.02
N LYS A 50 15.59 17.05 -1.29
CA LYS A 50 15.97 18.42 -1.68
C LYS A 50 17.11 18.38 -2.67
N THR A 51 16.94 19.01 -3.83
CA THR A 51 18.03 19.24 -4.78
C THR A 51 19.04 20.22 -4.18
N ARG A 52 20.29 20.21 -4.67
CA ARG A 52 21.36 21.11 -4.18
C ARG A 52 21.02 22.61 -4.33
N GLY A 53 20.00 22.96 -5.13
CA GLY A 53 19.46 24.31 -5.28
C GLY A 53 18.33 24.68 -4.31
N GLY A 54 18.03 23.85 -3.30
CA GLY A 54 17.01 24.12 -2.28
C GLY A 54 15.57 23.76 -2.67
N LEU A 55 15.35 23.24 -3.87
CA LEU A 55 14.02 22.81 -4.34
C LEU A 55 13.72 21.38 -3.88
N THR A 56 12.50 21.17 -3.40
CA THR A 56 12.03 19.84 -2.98
C THR A 56 11.53 19.06 -4.20
N ALA A 57 12.23 18.00 -4.58
CA ALA A 57 11.89 17.10 -5.67
C ALA A 57 11.39 15.75 -5.11
N GLY A 58 10.22 15.32 -5.57
CA GLY A 58 9.63 14.01 -5.31
C GLY A 58 8.87 13.53 -6.54
N THR A 59 8.50 12.26 -6.58
CA THR A 59 7.59 11.75 -7.63
C THR A 59 6.25 12.48 -7.56
N SER A 60 5.60 12.75 -8.71
CA SER A 60 4.34 13.51 -8.80
C SER A 60 3.23 12.98 -7.87
N THR A 61 3.21 11.66 -7.64
CA THR A 61 2.31 10.97 -6.69
C THR A 61 2.42 11.49 -5.27
N THR A 62 3.60 11.93 -4.83
CA THR A 62 3.84 12.43 -3.47
C THR A 62 3.12 13.77 -3.22
N HIS A 63 2.87 14.60 -4.25
CA HIS A 63 2.13 15.86 -4.10
C HIS A 63 0.60 15.65 -4.03
N HIS A 64 0.07 14.59 -4.64
CA HIS A 64 -1.36 14.26 -4.57
C HIS A 64 -1.77 13.67 -3.22
N TYR A 65 -0.96 12.76 -2.66
CA TYR A 65 -1.27 12.15 -1.37
C TYR A 65 -1.01 13.09 -0.18
N THR A 66 -0.13 14.09 -0.32
CA THR A 66 0.01 15.15 0.71
C THR A 66 -0.99 16.30 0.54
N ASN A 67 -1.91 16.20 -0.42
CA ASN A 67 -2.92 17.23 -0.64
C ASN A 67 -4.08 17.05 0.33
N GLU A 68 -4.51 18.16 0.96
CA GLU A 68 -5.74 18.24 1.76
C GLU A 68 -6.94 17.63 1.02
N GLU A 69 -6.99 17.72 -0.32
CA GLU A 69 -8.02 17.10 -1.14
C GLU A 69 -8.12 15.58 -1.03
N PHE A 70 -7.02 14.84 -0.84
CA PHE A 70 -7.09 13.38 -0.67
C PHE A 70 -7.70 13.01 0.69
N LYS A 71 -7.32 13.75 1.74
CA LYS A 71 -7.88 13.61 3.10
C LYS A 71 -9.35 14.05 3.15
N ILE A 72 -9.68 15.17 2.49
CA ILE A 72 -11.05 15.68 2.33
C ILE A 72 -11.89 14.71 1.49
N LYS A 73 -11.32 14.09 0.44
CA LYS A 73 -12.02 13.10 -0.37
C LYS A 73 -12.31 11.84 0.44
N GLN A 74 -11.34 11.28 1.17
CA GLN A 74 -11.58 10.15 2.09
C GLN A 74 -12.64 10.46 3.16
N GLN A 75 -12.60 11.66 3.75
CA GLN A 75 -13.62 12.10 4.71
C GLN A 75 -15.01 12.28 4.07
N LYS A 76 -15.07 12.79 2.83
CA LYS A 76 -16.33 12.95 2.07
C LYS A 76 -16.90 11.61 1.58
N THR A 77 -16.06 10.65 1.20
CA THR A 77 -16.46 9.33 0.71
C THR A 77 -16.60 8.29 1.82
N LYS A 78 -16.25 8.63 3.07
CA LYS A 78 -16.16 7.71 4.23
C LYS A 78 -15.28 6.48 3.97
N THR A 79 -14.35 6.58 3.02
CA THR A 79 -13.43 5.49 2.66
C THR A 79 -12.20 5.59 3.57
N PHE A 80 -12.08 4.70 4.55
CA PHE A 80 -10.88 4.64 5.39
C PHE A 80 -9.86 3.69 4.78
N THR A 81 -8.62 4.14 4.60
CA THR A 81 -7.54 3.26 4.20
C THR A 81 -7.14 2.33 5.34
N CYS A 82 -6.71 1.10 5.03
CA CYS A 82 -6.15 0.20 6.03
C CYS A 82 -4.79 0.68 6.57
N SER A 83 -4.05 1.46 5.78
CA SER A 83 -2.64 1.76 6.05
C SER A 83 -2.44 3.18 6.54
N PRO A 84 -1.71 3.39 7.66
CA PRO A 84 -1.44 4.73 8.16
C PRO A 84 -0.43 5.47 7.26
N ASP A 85 -0.36 6.78 7.44
CA ASP A 85 0.54 7.67 6.72
C ASP A 85 2.01 7.16 6.82
N GLU A 86 2.47 6.69 7.98
CA GLU A 86 3.83 6.17 8.16
C GLU A 86 4.18 4.95 7.29
N VAL A 87 3.17 4.18 6.87
CA VAL A 87 3.34 3.07 5.93
C VAL A 87 3.39 3.61 4.49
N ILE A 88 2.44 4.48 4.12
CA ILE A 88 2.33 5.06 2.76
C ILE A 88 3.55 5.94 2.40
N TYR A 89 4.06 6.70 3.38
CA TYR A 89 5.22 7.58 3.27
C TYR A 89 6.50 6.97 3.84
N GLY A 90 6.53 5.66 4.09
CA GLY A 90 7.65 4.96 4.73
C GLY A 90 8.96 4.95 3.94
N GLY A 91 8.92 5.22 2.63
CA GLY A 91 10.10 5.34 1.75
C GLY A 91 10.80 4.01 1.41
N ASN A 92 10.62 2.95 2.19
CA ASN A 92 11.08 1.60 1.86
C ASN A 92 9.91 0.78 1.30
N TYR A 93 9.95 0.51 -0.01
CA TYR A 93 8.90 -0.25 -0.71
C TYR A 93 8.62 -1.61 -0.06
N LYS A 94 9.66 -2.40 0.26
CA LYS A 94 9.48 -3.75 0.80
C LYS A 94 8.81 -3.73 2.18
N GLN A 95 9.23 -2.83 3.05
CA GLN A 95 8.60 -2.67 4.38
C GLN A 95 7.16 -2.16 4.26
N SER A 96 6.92 -1.21 3.34
CA SER A 96 5.59 -0.65 3.13
C SER A 96 4.62 -1.71 2.57
N THR A 97 5.04 -2.49 1.57
CA THR A 97 4.25 -3.61 1.01
C THR A 97 3.89 -4.62 2.08
N TYR A 98 4.86 -5.00 2.92
CA TYR A 98 4.62 -5.92 4.04
C TYR A 98 3.54 -5.38 4.98
N CYS A 99 3.68 -4.12 5.42
CA CYS A 99 2.71 -3.48 6.30
C CYS A 99 1.33 -3.28 5.66
N HIS A 100 1.26 -2.98 4.36
CA HIS A 100 0.00 -2.92 3.61
C HIS A 100 -0.72 -4.27 3.68
N LEU A 101 -0.01 -5.37 3.39
CA LEU A 101 -0.57 -6.73 3.44
C LEU A 101 -1.02 -7.10 4.86
N LEU A 102 -0.18 -6.86 5.86
CA LEU A 102 -0.47 -7.14 7.26
C LEU A 102 -1.73 -6.41 7.74
N LEU A 103 -1.82 -5.10 7.50
CA LEU A 103 -2.97 -4.31 7.90
C LEU A 103 -4.22 -4.65 7.08
N GLY A 104 -4.06 -5.00 5.80
CA GLY A 104 -5.14 -5.50 4.96
C GLY A 104 -5.76 -6.77 5.53
N LEU A 105 -4.92 -7.70 6.01
CA LEU A 105 -5.35 -8.93 6.66
C LEU A 105 -5.90 -8.71 8.07
N PHE A 106 -5.32 -7.80 8.84
CA PHE A 106 -5.84 -7.43 10.15
C PHE A 106 -7.26 -6.86 10.05
N PHE A 107 -7.52 -6.05 9.02
CA PHE A 107 -8.85 -5.52 8.71
C PHE A 107 -9.64 -6.37 7.73
N PHE A 108 -9.32 -7.67 7.56
CA PHE A 108 -9.89 -8.54 6.54
C PHE A 108 -11.42 -8.43 6.39
N ASP A 109 -12.17 -8.47 7.50
CA ASP A 109 -13.63 -8.40 7.47
C ASP A 109 -14.18 -7.01 7.09
N GLN A 110 -13.36 -5.95 7.15
CA GLN A 110 -13.70 -4.57 6.82
C GLN A 110 -13.28 -4.17 5.40
N VAL A 111 -12.34 -4.88 4.76
CA VAL A 111 -11.87 -4.57 3.41
C VAL A 111 -12.98 -4.81 2.38
N GLU A 112 -13.31 -3.78 1.60
CA GLU A 112 -14.29 -3.86 0.49
C GLU A 112 -13.63 -3.73 -0.88
N PHE A 113 -12.50 -3.01 -0.95
CA PHE A 113 -11.79 -2.78 -2.20
C PHE A 113 -10.29 -2.95 -2.01
N ILE A 114 -9.64 -3.47 -3.05
CA ILE A 114 -8.18 -3.57 -3.15
C ILE A 114 -7.74 -2.80 -4.38
N THR A 115 -6.83 -1.86 -4.20
CA THR A 115 -6.57 -0.83 -5.20
C THR A 115 -5.10 -0.50 -5.29
N SER A 116 -4.67 -0.01 -6.45
CA SER A 116 -3.30 0.43 -6.69
C SER A 116 -3.28 1.40 -7.86
N ALA A 117 -2.28 2.29 -7.91
CA ALA A 117 -2.10 3.17 -9.07
C ALA A 117 -1.71 2.38 -10.34
N PHE A 118 -1.00 1.27 -10.18
CA PHE A 118 -0.60 0.39 -11.27
C PHE A 118 -0.88 -1.06 -10.87
N VAL A 119 -1.58 -1.80 -11.73
CA VAL A 119 -1.90 -3.22 -11.51
C VAL A 119 -0.65 -4.04 -11.19
N PHE A 120 0.49 -3.72 -11.81
CA PHE A 120 1.77 -4.36 -11.53
C PHE A 120 2.15 -4.29 -10.04
N SER A 121 1.90 -3.16 -9.37
CA SER A 121 2.22 -2.98 -7.95
C SER A 121 1.37 -3.89 -7.05
N MET A 122 0.08 -4.06 -7.38
CA MET A 122 -0.81 -4.99 -6.68
C MET A 122 -0.40 -6.44 -6.92
N MET A 123 -0.11 -6.82 -8.17
CA MET A 123 0.38 -8.16 -8.48
C MET A 123 1.68 -8.46 -7.74
N GLN A 124 2.63 -7.52 -7.72
CA GLN A 124 3.89 -7.68 -7.01
C GLN A 124 3.69 -7.82 -5.50
N ALA A 125 2.75 -7.09 -4.91
CA ALA A 125 2.41 -7.24 -3.50
C ALA A 125 1.90 -8.66 -3.18
N PHE A 126 0.97 -9.18 -3.98
CA PHE A 126 0.45 -10.54 -3.78
C PHE A 126 1.50 -11.61 -4.04
N ARG A 127 2.39 -11.44 -5.03
CA ARG A 127 3.54 -12.34 -5.23
C ARG A 127 4.45 -12.35 -4.01
N SER A 128 4.72 -11.18 -3.44
CA SER A 128 5.55 -11.04 -2.25
C SER A 128 4.85 -11.50 -0.95
N PHE A 129 3.54 -11.77 -0.99
CA PHE A 129 2.78 -12.30 0.14
C PHE A 129 2.91 -13.82 0.30
N GLU A 130 3.20 -14.55 -0.79
CA GLU A 130 3.30 -16.01 -0.81
C GLU A 130 4.34 -16.55 0.20
N GLU A 131 5.41 -15.80 0.46
CA GLU A 131 6.46 -16.17 1.41
C GLU A 131 6.10 -15.84 2.89
N PRO A 132 5.70 -14.61 3.25
CA PRO A 132 5.52 -14.22 4.65
C PRO A 132 4.12 -14.49 5.25
N TRP A 133 3.14 -15.02 4.52
CA TRP A 133 1.76 -15.09 5.03
C TRP A 133 1.63 -15.77 6.40
N ARG A 134 2.44 -16.81 6.66
CA ARG A 134 2.48 -17.51 7.95
C ARG A 134 3.03 -16.63 9.07
N GLU A 135 4.09 -15.88 8.77
CA GLU A 135 4.68 -14.90 9.69
C GLU A 135 3.65 -13.83 10.06
N ILE A 136 2.95 -13.30 9.05
CA ILE A 136 1.90 -12.29 9.25
C ILE A 136 0.76 -12.85 10.13
N CYS A 137 0.36 -14.11 9.94
CA CYS A 137 -0.66 -14.73 10.80
C CYS A 137 -0.17 -14.84 12.25
N CYS A 138 1.09 -15.18 12.49
CA CYS A 138 1.68 -15.19 13.84
C CYS A 138 1.73 -13.78 14.44
N GLU A 139 2.12 -12.78 13.68
CA GLU A 139 2.13 -11.38 14.13
C GLU A 139 0.75 -10.88 14.52
N ILE A 140 -0.29 -11.20 13.73
CA ILE A 140 -1.69 -10.90 14.07
C ILE A 140 -2.12 -11.65 15.33
N ARG A 141 -1.73 -12.92 15.47
CA ARG A 141 -2.06 -13.74 16.64
C ARG A 141 -1.51 -13.14 17.93
N ASP A 142 -0.26 -12.70 17.87
CA ASP A 142 0.50 -12.25 19.04
C ASP A 142 0.43 -10.73 19.24
N GLY A 143 -0.08 -9.98 18.26
CA GLY A 143 -0.07 -8.52 18.26
C GLY A 143 1.35 -7.96 18.22
N THR A 144 2.26 -8.62 17.50
CA THR A 144 3.67 -8.24 17.42
C THR A 144 4.05 -7.86 15.99
N LEU A 145 5.28 -7.37 15.81
CA LEU A 145 5.81 -7.04 14.50
C LEU A 145 7.26 -7.49 14.38
N SER A 146 7.61 -8.01 13.22
CA SER A 146 8.90 -8.57 12.83
C SER A 146 9.98 -7.49 12.82
N SER A 147 11.23 -7.91 13.06
CA SER A 147 12.41 -7.05 12.95
C SER A 147 12.68 -6.59 11.51
N ARG A 148 11.99 -7.18 10.52
CA ARG A 148 11.96 -6.73 9.12
C ARG A 148 11.55 -5.25 8.97
N ILE A 149 10.70 -4.76 9.87
CA ILE A 149 10.27 -3.36 9.88
C ILE A 149 11.25 -2.53 10.71
N GLU A 150 12.26 -1.98 10.03
CA GLU A 150 13.34 -1.20 10.64
C GLU A 150 12.90 0.22 11.00
N SER A 151 11.95 0.78 10.25
CA SER A 151 11.48 2.14 10.50
C SER A 151 10.71 2.21 11.82
N PHE A 152 11.30 2.90 12.82
CA PHE A 152 10.67 3.08 14.13
C PHE A 152 9.28 3.71 14.05
N LYS A 153 9.10 4.72 13.17
CA LYS A 153 7.81 5.40 13.00
C LYS A 153 6.75 4.45 12.42
N MET A 154 7.11 3.70 11.38
CA MET A 154 6.22 2.72 10.76
C MET A 154 5.86 1.61 11.76
N ARG A 155 6.86 1.07 12.45
CA ARG A 155 6.68 0.03 13.46
C ARG A 155 5.74 0.49 14.57
N LYS A 156 5.93 1.71 15.10
CA LYS A 156 5.04 2.29 16.10
C LYS A 156 3.60 2.42 15.57
N ALA A 157 3.42 3.03 14.40
CA ALA A 157 2.09 3.23 13.82
C ALA A 157 1.33 1.92 13.57
N VAL A 158 2.02 0.87 13.13
CA VAL A 158 1.41 -0.46 12.95
C VAL A 158 1.05 -1.08 14.31
N LEU A 159 1.94 -1.02 15.30
CA LEU A 159 1.69 -1.56 16.65
C LEU A 159 0.59 -0.81 17.41
N ASP A 160 0.38 0.48 17.13
CA ASP A 160 -0.73 1.25 17.69
C ASP A 160 -2.10 0.81 17.10
N ILE A 161 -2.09 0.11 15.96
CA ILE A 161 -3.30 -0.38 15.27
C ILE A 161 -3.58 -1.85 15.59
N ILE A 162 -2.57 -2.70 15.52
CA ILE A 162 -2.75 -4.14 15.67
C ILE A 162 -2.89 -4.53 17.14
N SER A 163 -3.82 -5.44 17.40
CA SER A 163 -4.01 -6.05 18.72
C SER A 163 -4.00 -7.57 18.56
N PRO A 164 -3.50 -8.33 19.56
CA PRO A 164 -3.50 -9.80 19.50
C PRO A 164 -4.88 -10.35 19.14
N ASN A 165 -4.96 -11.14 18.07
CA ASN A 165 -6.22 -11.72 17.59
C ASN A 165 -6.02 -13.14 17.03
N SER A 166 -6.09 -14.12 17.92
CA SER A 166 -5.89 -15.52 17.55
C SER A 166 -7.00 -16.09 16.67
N CYS A 167 -8.24 -15.61 16.82
CA CYS A 167 -9.37 -16.06 16.01
C CYS A 167 -9.20 -15.67 14.54
N LEU A 168 -8.83 -14.41 14.29
CA LEU A 168 -8.54 -13.92 12.95
C LEU A 168 -7.35 -14.67 12.34
N ALA A 169 -6.26 -14.84 13.10
CA ALA A 169 -5.09 -15.58 12.63
C ALA A 169 -5.45 -17.00 12.16
N SER A 170 -6.18 -17.76 12.97
CA SER A 170 -6.60 -19.13 12.60
C SER A 170 -7.55 -19.15 11.39
N LYS A 171 -8.44 -18.15 11.26
CA LYS A 171 -9.31 -18.01 10.08
C LYS A 171 -8.50 -17.77 8.81
N LEU A 172 -7.52 -16.86 8.86
CA LEU A 172 -6.64 -16.57 7.72
C LEU A 172 -5.77 -17.78 7.36
N GLU A 173 -5.25 -18.49 8.36
CA GLU A 173 -4.45 -19.70 8.14
C GLU A 173 -5.23 -20.79 7.43
N ALA A 174 -6.48 -21.01 7.81
CA ALA A 174 -7.35 -21.98 7.13
C ALA A 174 -7.56 -21.60 5.65
N ILE A 175 -7.87 -20.34 5.38
CA ILE A 175 -8.08 -19.83 4.01
C ILE A 175 -6.82 -20.00 3.15
N CYS A 176 -5.64 -19.64 3.69
CA CYS A 176 -4.38 -19.71 2.96
C CYS A 176 -3.85 -21.15 2.82
N HIS A 177 -4.28 -22.10 3.66
CA HIS A 177 -3.93 -23.51 3.52
C HIS A 177 -4.73 -24.23 2.43
N ASP A 178 -5.95 -23.78 2.16
CA ASP A 178 -6.86 -24.37 1.18
C ASP A 178 -6.63 -23.84 -0.26
N SER A 179 -5.68 -22.91 -0.44
CA SER A 179 -5.35 -22.24 -1.71
C SER A 179 -4.09 -22.83 -2.36
#